data_AF-A0A956DCM2-F1
#
_entry.id   AF-A0A956DCM2-F1
#
_cell.length_a   1.000
_cell.length_b   1.000
_cell.length_c   1.000
_cell.angle_alpha   90.00
_cell.angle_beta   90.00
_cell.angle_gamma   90.00
#
_symmetry.space_group_name_H-M   'P 1'
#
loop_
_entity.id
_entity.type
_entity.pdbx_description
1 polymer ?
#
loop_
_entity_poly.entity_id
_entity_poly.type
_entity_poly.pdbx_seq_one_letter_code
_entity_poly.pdbx_strand_id
1 'polypeptide(L)'
;AGTRFRRVKALYDSGWHHPFAAYLGVLVLLALLPRARRDPFLFGWLSFFGLVLAADATVTGAWSPLSSDSPAFMPLSIAFVILGDARFFVLQERHARPNASLGKVLAFAAATSLVVPVTSLGLRTLFPVLAEGRYLFLSYELLALTLVLTLWFVRYRPALEGATLRWMRGATAVFATLYALWATADVVLLLGVELGHLLRIVPNVLYYAVFLVFVAATAPSRAEAA
;
A
#
# COMPACT_ATOMS: atom_id res chain seq x y z
N ALA A 1 4.18 -19.85 -29.26
CA ALA A 1 4.25 -18.63 -28.40
C ALA A 1 3.04 -18.50 -27.46
N GLY A 2 1.79 -18.74 -27.91
CA GLY A 2 0.56 -18.55 -27.12
C GLY A 2 0.40 -19.36 -25.81
N THR A 3 1.03 -20.54 -25.67
CA THR A 3 0.91 -21.38 -24.46
C THR A 3 1.75 -20.88 -23.28
N ARG A 4 2.91 -20.25 -23.53
CA ARG A 4 3.76 -19.69 -22.47
C ARG A 4 3.15 -18.42 -21.88
N PHE A 5 2.50 -17.60 -22.71
CA PHE A 5 1.82 -16.37 -22.30
C PHE A 5 0.62 -16.62 -21.38
N ARG A 6 -0.24 -17.62 -21.71
CA ARG A 6 -1.34 -18.00 -20.80
C ARG A 6 -0.87 -18.45 -19.43
N ARG A 7 0.29 -19.13 -19.34
CA ARG A 7 0.84 -19.60 -18.06
C ARG A 7 1.31 -18.45 -17.16
N VAL A 8 1.89 -17.39 -17.72
CA VAL A 8 2.35 -16.23 -16.95
C VAL A 8 1.18 -15.46 -16.37
N LYS A 9 0.17 -15.17 -17.18
CA LYS A 9 -1.05 -14.50 -16.71
C LYS A 9 -1.81 -15.36 -15.71
N ALA A 10 -1.93 -16.67 -15.94
CA ALA A 10 -2.57 -17.59 -14.99
C ALA A 10 -1.85 -17.62 -13.62
N LEU A 11 -0.51 -17.53 -13.61
CA LEU A 11 0.24 -17.42 -12.35
C LEU A 11 -0.05 -16.08 -11.64
N TYR A 12 -0.16 -14.98 -12.39
CA TYR A 12 -0.56 -13.69 -11.85
C TYR A 12 -2.02 -13.64 -11.39
N ASP A 13 -2.94 -14.36 -12.03
CA ASP A 13 -4.35 -14.37 -11.62
C ASP A 13 -4.62 -15.36 -10.48
N SER A 14 -3.65 -16.19 -10.13
CA SER A 14 -3.82 -17.21 -9.10
C SER A 14 -3.64 -16.66 -7.67
N GLY A 15 -4.25 -17.34 -6.70
CA GLY A 15 -4.37 -16.87 -5.32
C GLY A 15 -3.09 -16.88 -4.48
N TRP A 16 -1.92 -17.26 -5.03
CA TRP A 16 -0.71 -17.41 -4.23
C TRP A 16 -0.13 -16.08 -3.73
N HIS A 17 -0.17 -15.02 -4.54
CA HIS A 17 0.30 -13.70 -4.13
C HIS A 17 -0.84 -12.84 -3.59
N HIS A 18 -2.08 -13.08 -4.02
CA HIS A 18 -3.28 -12.41 -3.53
C HIS A 18 -4.49 -13.36 -3.58
N PRO A 19 -4.94 -13.95 -2.45
CA PRO A 19 -4.73 -13.45 -1.08
C PRO A 19 -3.71 -14.21 -0.22
N PHE A 20 -3.13 -15.33 -0.65
CA PHE A 20 -2.33 -16.19 0.24
C PHE A 20 -1.15 -15.47 0.90
N ALA A 21 -0.36 -14.70 0.14
CA ALA A 21 0.73 -13.92 0.71
C ALA A 21 0.24 -12.88 1.74
N ALA A 22 -0.94 -12.28 1.53
CA ALA A 22 -1.55 -11.37 2.49
C ALA A 22 -1.83 -12.07 3.82
N TYR A 23 -2.45 -13.26 3.79
CA TYR A 23 -2.73 -14.02 5.00
C TYR A 23 -1.45 -14.47 5.70
N LEU A 24 -0.44 -14.91 4.95
CA LEU A 24 0.87 -15.25 5.54
C LEU A 24 1.51 -14.03 6.22
N GLY A 25 1.46 -12.86 5.57
CA GLY A 25 1.91 -11.60 6.16
C GLY A 25 1.18 -11.23 7.43
N VAL A 26 -0.14 -11.40 7.46
CA VAL A 26 -0.97 -11.19 8.66
C VAL A 26 -0.59 -12.18 9.77
N LEU A 27 -0.36 -13.46 9.46
CA LEU A 27 0.09 -14.45 10.46
C LEU A 27 1.45 -14.07 11.07
N VAL A 28 2.40 -13.65 10.23
CA VAL A 28 3.71 -13.16 10.71
C VAL A 28 3.52 -11.89 11.54
N LEU A 29 2.64 -10.97 11.13
CA LEU A 29 2.32 -9.78 11.89
C LEU A 29 1.73 -10.12 13.26
N LEU A 30 0.82 -11.09 13.36
CA LEU A 30 0.26 -11.54 14.64
C LEU A 30 1.35 -12.05 15.60
N ALA A 31 2.35 -12.75 15.07
CA ALA A 31 3.51 -13.19 15.87
C ALA A 31 4.39 -12.01 16.35
N LEU A 32 4.41 -10.89 15.61
CA LEU A 32 5.18 -9.69 15.95
C LEU A 32 4.40 -8.67 16.80
N LEU A 33 3.07 -8.69 16.79
CA LEU A 33 2.21 -7.77 17.55
C LEU A 33 2.58 -7.63 19.04
N PRO A 34 3.00 -8.69 19.77
CA PRO A 34 3.43 -8.55 21.16
C PRO A 34 4.56 -7.53 21.37
N ARG A 35 5.42 -7.31 20.37
CA ARG A 35 6.50 -6.30 20.44
C ARG A 35 5.94 -4.87 20.49
N ALA A 36 4.83 -4.63 19.78
CA ALA A 36 4.19 -3.33 19.70
C ALA A 36 3.33 -2.98 20.92
N ARG A 37 3.04 -3.93 21.84
CA ARG A 37 2.15 -3.69 23.01
C ARG A 37 2.60 -2.54 23.93
N ARG A 38 3.88 -2.18 23.90
CA ARG A 38 4.42 -1.05 24.68
C ARG A 38 4.12 0.30 24.04
N ASP A 39 3.69 0.34 22.79
CA ASP A 39 3.20 1.53 22.10
C ASP A 39 1.73 1.30 21.71
N PRO A 40 0.77 1.83 22.50
CA PRO A 40 -0.66 1.64 22.23
C PRO A 40 -1.09 2.09 20.84
N PHE A 41 -0.47 3.15 20.31
CA PHE A 41 -0.75 3.62 18.96
C PHE A 41 -0.29 2.59 17.94
N LEU A 42 0.97 2.16 18.01
CA LEU A 42 1.52 1.21 17.03
C LEU A 42 0.79 -0.13 17.09
N PHE A 43 0.47 -0.63 18.27
CA PHE A 43 -0.32 -1.86 18.44
C PHE A 43 -1.71 -1.72 17.79
N GLY A 44 -2.43 -0.64 18.10
CA GLY A 44 -3.75 -0.38 17.53
C GLY A 44 -3.70 -0.21 16.00
N TRP A 45 -2.72 0.55 15.50
CA TRP A 45 -2.52 0.79 14.07
C TRP A 45 -2.19 -0.51 13.31
N LEU A 46 -1.25 -1.33 13.82
CA LEU A 46 -0.88 -2.61 13.22
C LEU A 46 -2.06 -3.58 13.23
N SER A 47 -2.81 -3.64 14.34
CA SER A 47 -3.98 -4.52 14.46
C SER A 47 -5.07 -4.12 13.47
N PHE A 48 -5.41 -2.83 13.43
CA PHE A 48 -6.44 -2.31 12.52
C PHE A 48 -6.05 -2.53 11.05
N PHE A 49 -4.86 -2.10 10.64
CA PHE A 49 -4.47 -2.23 9.24
C PHE A 49 -4.14 -3.68 8.84
N GLY A 50 -3.75 -4.54 9.78
CA GLY A 50 -3.67 -5.98 9.55
C GLY A 50 -5.03 -6.60 9.22
N LEU A 51 -6.08 -6.20 9.94
CA LEU A 51 -7.46 -6.62 9.64
C LEU A 51 -7.95 -6.05 8.30
N VAL A 52 -7.68 -4.77 8.02
CA VAL A 52 -8.01 -4.14 6.72
C VAL A 52 -7.34 -4.88 5.57
N LEU A 53 -6.06 -5.26 5.71
CA LEU A 53 -5.33 -6.03 4.70
C LEU A 53 -5.91 -7.42 4.49
N ALA A 54 -6.26 -8.12 5.57
CA ALA A 54 -6.92 -9.41 5.47
C ALA A 54 -8.28 -9.29 4.78
N ALA A 55 -9.06 -8.26 5.12
CA ALA A 55 -10.35 -8.00 4.51
C ALA A 55 -10.23 -7.63 3.03
N ASP A 56 -9.30 -6.74 2.67
CA ASP A 56 -8.99 -6.39 1.28
C ASP A 56 -8.64 -7.65 0.49
N ALA A 57 -7.69 -8.44 0.98
CA ALA A 57 -7.30 -9.67 0.30
C ALA A 57 -8.45 -10.68 0.15
N THR A 58 -9.31 -10.77 1.15
CA THR A 58 -10.50 -11.61 1.07
C THR A 58 -11.48 -11.09 0.01
N VAL A 59 -11.65 -9.78 -0.16
CA VAL A 59 -12.67 -9.21 -1.07
C VAL A 59 -12.15 -9.04 -2.49
N THR A 60 -10.88 -8.67 -2.67
CA THR A 60 -10.30 -8.32 -3.97
C THR A 60 -9.39 -9.41 -4.54
N GLY A 61 -9.07 -10.44 -3.75
CA GLY A 61 -8.22 -11.55 -4.14
C GLY A 61 -8.92 -12.65 -4.94
N ALA A 62 -8.11 -13.58 -5.47
CA ALA A 62 -8.60 -14.69 -6.30
C ALA A 62 -9.52 -15.67 -5.54
N TRP A 63 -9.56 -15.61 -4.20
CA TRP A 63 -10.46 -16.40 -3.35
C TRP A 63 -11.68 -15.61 -2.89
N SER A 64 -12.00 -14.52 -3.58
CA SER A 64 -13.09 -13.65 -3.13
C SER A 64 -14.44 -14.36 -3.13
N PRO A 65 -15.20 -14.27 -2.03
CA PRO A 65 -16.59 -14.70 -2.03
C PRO A 65 -17.49 -13.70 -2.77
N LEU A 66 -16.99 -12.51 -3.12
CA LEU A 66 -17.72 -11.45 -3.80
C LEU A 66 -17.42 -11.49 -5.30
N SER A 67 -18.44 -11.72 -6.12
CA SER A 67 -18.29 -11.64 -7.58
C SER A 67 -17.86 -10.24 -8.02
N SER A 68 -17.02 -10.15 -9.06
CA SER A 68 -16.61 -8.89 -9.68
C SER A 68 -17.78 -8.08 -10.26
N ASP A 69 -18.89 -8.75 -10.57
CA ASP A 69 -20.10 -8.12 -11.11
C ASP A 69 -21.00 -7.56 -10.00
N SER A 70 -20.66 -7.79 -8.72
CA SER A 70 -21.40 -7.24 -7.59
C SER A 70 -21.31 -5.71 -7.56
N PRO A 71 -22.42 -4.99 -7.34
CA PRO A 71 -22.40 -3.53 -7.21
C PRO A 71 -21.53 -3.04 -6.03
N ALA A 72 -21.25 -3.91 -5.06
CA ALA A 72 -20.40 -3.60 -3.92
C ALA A 72 -18.90 -3.77 -4.22
N PHE A 73 -18.51 -4.53 -5.25
CA PHE A 73 -17.12 -4.90 -5.50
C PHE A 73 -16.23 -3.67 -5.78
N MET A 74 -16.66 -2.81 -6.68
CA MET A 74 -15.88 -1.62 -7.06
C MET A 74 -15.79 -0.59 -5.91
N PRO A 75 -16.87 -0.21 -5.21
CA PRO A 75 -16.78 0.67 -4.05
C PRO A 75 -15.85 0.13 -2.96
N LEU A 76 -15.93 -1.17 -2.65
CA LEU A 76 -15.06 -1.80 -1.66
C LEU A 76 -13.60 -1.79 -2.11
N SER A 77 -13.33 -2.12 -3.38
CA SER A 77 -11.97 -2.08 -3.94
C SER A 77 -11.35 -0.67 -3.83
N ILE A 78 -12.13 0.37 -4.17
CA ILE A 78 -11.68 1.77 -4.03
C ILE A 78 -11.43 2.11 -2.56
N ALA A 79 -12.34 1.72 -1.65
CA ALA A 79 -12.17 1.96 -0.23
C ALA A 79 -10.91 1.28 0.33
N PHE A 80 -10.61 0.05 -0.07
CA PHE A 80 -9.41 -0.66 0.35
C PHE A 80 -8.13 -0.03 -0.16
N VAL A 81 -8.12 0.50 -1.39
CA VAL A 81 -6.98 1.28 -1.90
C VAL A 81 -6.77 2.54 -1.07
N ILE A 82 -7.84 3.31 -0.80
CA ILE A 82 -7.76 4.54 0.00
C ILE A 82 -7.27 4.25 1.43
N LEU A 83 -7.81 3.22 2.07
CA LEU A 83 -7.39 2.80 3.42
C LEU A 83 -5.96 2.24 3.41
N GLY A 84 -5.63 1.51 2.35
CA GLY A 84 -4.30 1.01 2.04
C GLY A 84 -3.24 2.09 2.03
N ASP A 85 -3.53 3.23 1.41
CA ASP A 85 -2.64 4.39 1.42
C ASP A 85 -2.70 5.17 2.72
N ALA A 86 -3.89 5.33 3.29
CA ALA A 86 -4.08 6.02 4.56
C ALA A 86 -3.19 5.43 5.66
N ARG A 87 -2.93 4.12 5.65
CA ARG A 87 -2.06 3.47 6.64
C ARG A 87 -0.68 4.13 6.70
N PHE A 88 -0.07 4.39 5.55
CA PHE A 88 1.24 5.02 5.47
C PHE A 88 1.18 6.46 6.00
N PHE A 89 0.19 7.24 5.59
CA PHE A 89 0.06 8.64 6.03
C PHE A 89 -0.26 8.78 7.52
N VAL A 90 -1.10 7.89 8.08
CA VAL A 90 -1.38 7.87 9.53
C VAL A 90 -0.11 7.58 10.32
N LEU A 91 0.68 6.59 9.88
CA LEU A 91 1.93 6.23 10.55
C LEU A 91 2.94 7.39 10.52
N GLN A 92 3.13 7.99 9.36
CA GLN A 92 4.09 9.09 9.17
C GLN A 92 3.67 10.34 9.94
N GLU A 93 2.42 10.77 9.80
CA GLU A 93 1.91 11.98 10.45
C GLU A 93 1.92 11.84 11.97
N ARG A 94 1.63 10.65 12.52
CA ARG A 94 1.72 10.41 13.97
C ARG A 94 3.12 10.67 14.51
N HIS A 95 4.15 10.22 13.80
CA HIS A 95 5.53 10.33 14.26
C HIS A 95 6.17 11.68 13.92
N ALA A 96 5.82 12.29 12.80
CA ALA A 96 6.27 13.63 12.44
C ALA A 96 5.65 14.73 13.33
N ARG A 97 4.48 14.46 13.94
CA ARG A 97 3.77 15.41 14.79
C ARG A 97 3.29 14.75 16.09
N PRO A 98 4.19 14.39 17.01
CA PRO A 98 3.83 13.63 18.21
C PRO A 98 2.82 14.36 19.12
N ASN A 99 2.85 15.69 19.11
CA ASN A 99 1.96 16.56 19.91
C ASN A 99 0.58 16.78 19.26
N ALA A 100 0.36 16.33 18.02
CA ALA A 100 -0.95 16.43 17.39
C ALA A 100 -1.93 15.42 17.97
N SER A 101 -3.20 15.83 18.13
CA SER A 101 -4.26 14.90 18.53
C SER A 101 -4.49 13.84 17.45
N LEU A 102 -4.92 12.65 17.86
CA LEU A 102 -5.19 11.55 16.92
C LEU A 102 -6.20 11.95 15.85
N GLY A 103 -7.23 12.74 16.19
CA GLY A 103 -8.19 13.25 15.22
C GLY A 103 -7.56 14.10 14.12
N LYS A 104 -6.58 14.95 14.44
CA LYS A 104 -5.85 15.75 13.44
C LYS A 104 -4.98 14.88 12.54
N VAL A 105 -4.31 13.87 13.12
CA VAL A 105 -3.51 12.89 12.37
C VAL A 105 -4.39 12.13 11.38
N LEU A 106 -5.51 11.58 11.85
CA LEU A 106 -6.44 10.83 11.01
C LEU A 106 -7.08 11.69 9.93
N ALA A 107 -7.50 12.92 10.26
CA ALA A 107 -8.09 13.84 9.28
C ALA A 107 -7.08 14.21 8.18
N PHE A 108 -5.83 14.51 8.54
CA PHE A 108 -4.79 14.79 7.56
C PHE A 108 -4.50 13.57 6.68
N ALA A 109 -4.37 12.39 7.28
CA ALA A 109 -4.10 11.17 6.53
C ALA A 109 -5.25 10.80 5.59
N ALA A 110 -6.50 10.95 6.03
CA ALA A 110 -7.69 10.73 5.21
C ALA A 110 -7.78 11.73 4.05
N ALA A 111 -7.54 13.02 4.31
CA ALA A 111 -7.50 14.02 3.25
C ALA A 111 -6.39 13.72 2.23
N THR A 112 -5.21 13.28 2.71
CA THR A 112 -4.06 12.97 1.87
C THR A 112 -4.29 11.71 1.03
N SER A 113 -4.88 10.65 1.59
CA SER A 113 -5.19 9.42 0.86
C SER A 113 -6.26 9.62 -0.23
N LEU A 114 -7.02 10.71 -0.17
CA LEU A 114 -7.96 11.11 -1.22
C LEU A 114 -7.32 11.91 -2.35
N VAL A 115 -6.11 12.46 -2.18
CA VAL A 115 -5.46 13.27 -3.22
C VAL A 115 -5.28 12.48 -4.51
N VAL A 116 -4.65 11.30 -4.44
CA VAL A 116 -4.40 10.46 -5.62
C VAL A 116 -5.69 10.04 -6.34
N PRO A 117 -6.71 9.44 -5.68
CA PRO A 117 -7.92 9.03 -6.39
C PRO A 117 -8.71 10.21 -6.96
N VAL A 118 -8.79 11.35 -6.25
CA VAL A 118 -9.49 12.55 -6.75
C VAL A 118 -8.75 13.14 -7.95
N THR A 119 -7.43 13.29 -7.86
CA THR A 119 -6.61 13.78 -8.98
C THR A 119 -6.70 12.82 -10.17
N SER A 120 -6.63 11.50 -9.93
CA SER A 120 -6.74 10.50 -10.99
C SER A 120 -8.11 10.54 -11.67
N LEU A 121 -9.20 10.71 -10.90
CA LEU A 121 -10.54 10.92 -11.47
C LEU A 121 -10.58 12.17 -12.37
N GLY A 122 -10.05 13.30 -11.89
CA GLY A 122 -9.99 14.53 -12.68
C GLY A 122 -9.19 14.39 -13.97
N LEU A 123 -8.01 13.76 -13.90
CA LEU A 123 -7.16 13.53 -15.07
C LEU A 123 -7.83 12.62 -16.11
N ARG A 124 -8.57 11.59 -15.66
CA ARG A 124 -9.30 10.69 -16.57
C ARG A 124 -10.44 11.40 -17.30
N THR A 125 -11.09 12.37 -16.66
CA THR A 125 -12.11 13.22 -17.30
C THR A 125 -11.48 14.11 -18.39
N LEU A 126 -10.28 14.64 -18.15
CA LEU A 126 -9.59 15.52 -19.10
C LEU A 126 -8.87 14.75 -20.22
N PHE A 127 -8.36 13.56 -19.91
CA PHE A 127 -7.59 12.71 -20.81
C PHE A 127 -8.17 11.29 -20.80
N PRO A 128 -9.18 11.00 -21.65
CA PRO A 128 -9.89 9.72 -21.64
C PRO A 128 -9.00 8.48 -21.78
N VAL A 129 -7.85 8.60 -22.45
CA VAL A 129 -6.85 7.53 -22.56
C VAL A 129 -6.38 7.01 -21.19
N LEU A 130 -6.40 7.85 -20.15
CA LEU A 130 -6.02 7.45 -18.79
C LEU A 130 -7.11 6.63 -18.08
N ALA A 131 -8.31 6.52 -18.63
CA ALA A 131 -9.36 5.67 -18.09
C ALA A 131 -9.22 4.20 -18.53
N GLU A 132 -8.32 3.92 -19.47
CA GLU A 132 -8.24 2.62 -20.14
C GLU A 132 -7.11 1.74 -19.60
N GLY A 133 -7.44 0.49 -19.30
CA GLY A 133 -6.50 -0.61 -19.10
C GLY A 133 -5.32 -0.26 -18.19
N ARG A 134 -4.10 -0.29 -18.75
CA ARG A 134 -2.84 -0.07 -18.03
C ARG A 134 -2.53 1.39 -17.75
N TYR A 135 -3.05 2.33 -18.54
CA TYR A 135 -2.86 3.76 -18.30
C TYR A 135 -3.59 4.22 -17.03
N LEU A 136 -4.71 3.57 -16.70
CA LEU A 136 -5.46 3.78 -15.47
C LEU A 136 -4.62 3.47 -14.22
N PHE A 137 -3.95 2.32 -14.21
CA PHE A 137 -3.08 1.91 -13.11
C PHE A 137 -1.78 2.72 -13.08
N LEU A 138 -1.10 2.88 -14.23
CA LEU A 138 0.14 3.63 -14.34
C LEU A 138 -0.01 5.07 -13.84
N SER A 139 -1.06 5.77 -14.26
CA SER A 139 -1.30 7.16 -13.83
C SER A 139 -1.51 7.26 -12.32
N TYR A 140 -2.26 6.33 -11.74
CA TYR A 140 -2.46 6.26 -10.29
C TYR A 140 -1.14 6.02 -9.55
N GLU A 141 -0.38 5.02 -9.99
CA GLU A 141 0.86 4.59 -9.35
C GLU A 141 1.94 5.69 -9.39
N LEU A 142 2.06 6.43 -10.49
CA LEU A 142 2.96 7.57 -10.61
C LEU A 142 2.53 8.76 -9.73
N LEU A 143 1.23 9.05 -9.64
CA LEU A 143 0.71 10.09 -8.75
C LEU A 143 0.99 9.73 -7.28
N ALA A 144 0.73 8.47 -6.88
CA ALA A 144 0.99 7.99 -5.53
C ALA A 144 2.48 8.05 -5.18
N LEU A 145 3.36 7.57 -6.08
CA LEU A 145 4.82 7.66 -5.90
C LEU A 145 5.26 9.11 -5.71
N THR A 146 4.79 10.01 -6.57
CA THR A 146 5.12 11.44 -6.51
C THR A 146 4.66 12.06 -5.21
N LEU A 147 3.43 11.77 -4.76
CA LEU A 147 2.88 12.28 -3.51
C LEU A 147 3.68 11.77 -2.30
N VAL A 148 3.97 10.48 -2.24
CA VAL A 148 4.74 9.85 -1.16
C VAL A 148 6.13 10.49 -1.05
N LEU A 149 6.85 10.61 -2.17
CA LEU A 149 8.20 11.20 -2.18
C LEU A 149 8.16 12.69 -1.84
N THR A 150 7.19 13.44 -2.37
CA THR A 150 7.03 14.87 -2.07
C THR A 150 6.79 15.08 -0.59
N LEU A 151 5.82 14.38 0.00
CA LEU A 151 5.53 14.49 1.43
C LEU A 151 6.71 14.02 2.29
N TRP A 152 7.41 12.97 1.87
CA TRP A 152 8.62 12.53 2.56
C TRP A 152 9.67 13.63 2.62
N PHE A 153 10.05 14.21 1.48
CA PHE A 153 11.14 15.19 1.44
C PHE A 153 10.75 16.57 2.01
N VAL A 154 9.51 17.01 1.79
CA VAL A 154 9.06 18.35 2.16
C VAL A 154 8.51 18.40 3.58
N ARG A 155 7.86 17.33 4.05
CA ARG A 155 7.11 17.34 5.31
C ARG A 155 7.67 16.40 6.37
N TYR A 156 7.84 15.12 6.06
CA TYR A 156 8.10 14.11 7.09
C TYR A 156 9.57 14.03 7.49
N ARG A 157 10.49 13.92 6.52
CA ARG A 157 11.93 13.83 6.79
C ARG A 157 12.44 14.99 7.65
N PRO A 158 12.09 16.27 7.41
CA PRO A 158 12.60 17.38 8.22
C PRO A 158 12.07 17.39 9.66
N ALA A 159 10.97 16.69 9.93
CA ALA A 159 10.32 16.66 11.25
C ALA A 159 10.71 15.44 12.09
N LEU A 160 11.62 14.59 11.61
CA LEU A 160 11.97 13.32 12.22
C LEU A 160 13.47 13.26 12.51
N GLU A 161 13.83 12.67 13.64
CA GLU A 161 15.23 12.55 14.08
C GLU A 161 15.55 11.13 14.60
N GLY A 162 16.85 10.88 14.82
CA GLY A 162 17.33 9.69 15.53
C GLY A 162 16.87 8.35 14.96
N ALA A 163 16.43 7.46 15.85
CA ALA A 163 15.95 6.12 15.49
C ALA A 163 14.65 6.17 14.69
N THR A 164 13.74 7.08 15.04
CA THR A 164 12.46 7.27 14.34
C THR A 164 12.65 7.67 12.89
N LEU A 165 13.60 8.57 12.60
CA LEU A 165 13.94 8.93 11.21
C LEU A 165 14.44 7.72 10.41
N ARG A 166 15.32 6.90 10.98
CA ARG A 166 15.85 5.71 10.30
C ARG A 166 14.74 4.70 10.00
N TRP A 167 13.85 4.49 10.97
CA TRP A 167 12.72 3.59 10.84
C TRP A 167 11.71 4.08 9.80
N MET A 168 11.27 5.34 9.90
CA MET A 168 10.34 5.94 8.93
C MET A 168 10.93 6.05 7.53
N ARG A 169 12.24 6.28 7.39
CA ARG A 169 12.94 6.22 6.10
C ARG A 169 12.85 4.83 5.49
N GLY A 170 13.03 3.78 6.29
CA GLY A 170 12.86 2.40 5.85
C GLY A 170 11.43 2.11 5.40
N ALA A 171 10.44 2.51 6.21
CA ALA A 171 9.02 2.35 5.87
C ALA A 171 8.66 3.09 4.57
N THR A 172 9.16 4.32 4.41
CA THR A 172 9.01 5.12 3.19
C THR A 172 9.67 4.47 1.99
N ALA A 173 10.88 3.92 2.15
CA ALA A 173 11.59 3.26 1.06
C ALA A 173 10.80 2.04 0.57
N VAL A 174 10.28 1.20 1.48
CA VAL A 174 9.42 0.07 1.11
C VAL A 174 8.16 0.56 0.38
N PHE A 175 7.48 1.58 0.92
CA PHE A 175 6.23 2.10 0.37
C PHE A 175 6.40 2.85 -0.97
N ALA A 176 7.53 3.53 -1.19
CA ALA A 176 7.83 4.12 -2.49
C ALA A 176 8.24 3.05 -3.51
N THR A 177 8.98 2.03 -3.07
CA THR A 177 9.43 0.93 -3.94
C THR A 177 8.25 0.14 -4.51
N LEU A 178 7.21 -0.15 -3.72
CA LEU A 178 6.03 -0.84 -4.27
C LEU A 178 5.37 -0.04 -5.38
N TYR A 179 5.23 1.29 -5.25
CA TYR A 179 4.63 2.12 -6.28
C TYR A 179 5.53 2.25 -7.52
N ALA A 180 6.84 2.37 -7.33
CA ALA A 180 7.79 2.38 -8.43
C ALA A 180 7.78 1.06 -9.22
N LEU A 181 7.72 -0.08 -8.52
CA LEU A 181 7.67 -1.40 -9.15
C LEU A 181 6.35 -1.64 -9.90
N TRP A 182 5.23 -1.22 -9.32
CA TRP A 182 3.93 -1.26 -9.99
C TRP A 182 3.94 -0.42 -11.27
N ALA A 183 4.38 0.84 -11.19
CA ALA A 183 4.46 1.73 -12.36
C ALA A 183 5.40 1.16 -13.44
N THR A 184 6.56 0.63 -13.02
CA THR A 184 7.51 -0.03 -13.93
C THR A 184 6.87 -1.23 -14.63
N ALA A 185 6.10 -2.04 -13.89
CA ALA A 185 5.43 -3.20 -14.46
C ALA A 185 4.36 -2.81 -15.49
N ASP A 186 3.61 -1.73 -15.26
CA ASP A 186 2.64 -1.25 -16.24
C ASP A 186 3.30 -0.66 -17.48
N VAL A 187 4.43 0.04 -17.36
CA VAL A 187 5.22 0.47 -18.53
C VAL A 187 5.68 -0.74 -19.34
N VAL A 188 6.21 -1.78 -18.68
CA VAL A 188 6.65 -3.02 -19.35
C VAL A 188 5.47 -3.70 -20.08
N LEU A 189 4.28 -3.73 -19.48
CA LEU A 189 3.08 -4.29 -20.11
C LEU A 189 2.60 -3.44 -21.30
N LEU A 190 2.67 -2.11 -21.20
CA LEU A 190 2.33 -1.20 -22.30
C LEU A 190 3.28 -1.35 -23.50
N LEU A 191 4.53 -1.77 -23.27
CA LEU A 191 5.49 -2.13 -24.31
C LEU A 191 5.23 -3.53 -24.92
N GLY A 192 4.15 -4.21 -24.52
CA GLY A 192 3.78 -5.54 -25.02
C GLY A 192 4.57 -6.69 -24.38
N VAL A 193 5.29 -6.43 -23.27
CA VAL A 193 6.09 -7.45 -22.57
C VAL A 193 5.30 -8.05 -21.43
N GLU A 194 4.75 -9.24 -21.66
CA GLU A 194 3.93 -10.00 -20.69
C GLU A 194 4.63 -10.30 -19.35
N LEU A 195 5.97 -10.26 -19.31
CA LEU A 195 6.74 -10.44 -18.08
C LEU A 195 6.41 -9.36 -17.04
N GLY A 196 5.86 -8.21 -17.44
CA GLY A 196 5.36 -7.20 -16.51
C GLY A 196 4.30 -7.75 -15.55
N HIS A 197 3.53 -8.77 -15.92
CA HIS A 197 2.62 -9.44 -14.99
C HIS A 197 3.35 -10.11 -13.82
N LEU A 198 4.51 -10.73 -14.06
CA LEU A 198 5.33 -11.28 -12.97
C LEU A 198 5.96 -10.15 -12.15
N LEU A 199 6.33 -9.04 -12.78
CA LEU A 199 6.89 -7.91 -12.05
C LEU A 199 5.87 -7.31 -11.08
N ARG A 200 4.57 -7.26 -11.42
CA ARG A 200 3.48 -6.79 -10.53
C ARG A 200 3.29 -7.63 -9.27
N ILE A 201 3.75 -8.88 -9.27
CA ILE A 201 3.62 -9.76 -8.11
C ILE A 201 4.49 -9.27 -6.94
N VAL A 202 5.69 -8.77 -7.23
CA VAL A 202 6.61 -8.28 -6.20
C VAL A 202 6.00 -7.13 -5.39
N PRO A 203 5.51 -6.03 -5.98
CA PRO A 203 4.86 -4.97 -5.23
C PRO A 203 3.56 -5.41 -4.55
N ASN A 204 2.80 -6.38 -5.10
CA ASN A 204 1.67 -6.98 -4.39
C ASN A 204 2.13 -7.65 -3.08
N VAL A 205 3.17 -8.49 -3.13
CA VAL A 205 3.73 -9.12 -1.92
C VAL A 205 4.28 -8.08 -0.95
N LEU A 206 4.96 -7.04 -1.45
CA LEU A 206 5.45 -5.95 -0.59
C LEU A 206 4.30 -5.23 0.12
N TYR A 207 3.23 -4.94 -0.62
CA TYR A 207 2.06 -4.25 -0.11
C TYR A 207 1.26 -5.10 0.87
N TYR A 208 1.02 -6.38 0.55
CA TYR A 208 0.14 -7.26 1.30
C TYR A 208 0.82 -7.96 2.47
N ALA A 209 2.10 -8.32 2.33
CA ALA A 209 2.79 -9.18 3.28
C ALA A 209 3.95 -8.51 4.02
N VAL A 210 4.67 -7.60 3.36
CA VAL A 210 5.95 -7.10 3.89
C VAL A 210 5.78 -5.79 4.64
N PHE A 211 4.99 -4.83 4.16
CA PHE A 211 5.00 -3.47 4.71
C PHE A 211 4.68 -3.43 6.22
N LEU A 212 3.57 -4.03 6.67
CA LEU A 212 3.23 -4.04 8.10
C LEU A 212 4.22 -4.86 8.93
N VAL A 213 4.68 -6.00 8.40
CA VAL A 213 5.68 -6.86 9.05
C VAL A 213 6.99 -6.10 9.24
N PHE A 214 7.44 -5.37 8.22
CA PHE A 214 8.62 -4.51 8.28
C PHE A 214 8.46 -3.45 9.35
N VAL A 215 7.33 -2.73 9.37
CA VAL A 215 7.04 -1.70 10.37
C VAL A 215 7.09 -2.30 11.77
N ALA A 216 6.43 -3.44 12.01
CA ALA A 216 6.41 -4.11 13.32
C ALA A 216 7.80 -4.65 13.75
N ALA A 217 8.56 -5.23 12.82
CA ALA A 217 9.85 -5.86 13.11
C ALA A 217 10.97 -4.84 13.35
N THR A 218 10.87 -3.65 12.73
CA THR A 218 11.93 -2.63 12.76
C THR A 218 11.58 -1.42 13.64
N ALA A 219 10.43 -1.44 14.31
CA ALA A 219 10.03 -0.40 15.24
C ALA A 219 11.09 -0.23 16.35
N PRO A 220 11.57 1.00 16.61
CA PRO A 220 12.55 1.26 17.65
C PRO A 220 11.95 0.91 19.02
N SER A 221 12.80 0.44 19.92
CA SER A 221 12.38 0.29 21.31
C SER A 221 12.12 1.66 21.94
N ARG A 222 11.27 1.73 22.98
CA ARG A 222 11.03 3.00 23.71
C ARG A 222 12.32 3.66 24.22
N ALA A 223 13.35 2.87 24.53
CA ALA A 223 14.64 3.37 25.00
C ALA A 223 15.48 4.00 23.89
N GLU A 224 15.27 3.61 22.63
CA GLU A 224 16.00 4.16 21.47
C GLU A 224 15.27 5.36 20.83
N ALA A 225 14.00 5.55 21.17
CA ALA A 225 13.14 6.61 20.65
C ALA A 225 13.06 7.85 21.57
N ALA A 226 13.54 7.73 22.82
CA ALA A 226 13.68 8.81 23.80
C ALA A 226 15.04 9.49 23.68
#